data_AF-A0A9W6QE98-F1
#
_entry.id   AF-A0A9W6QE98-F1
#
_cell.length_a   1.000
_cell.length_b   1.000
_cell.length_c   1.000
_cell.angle_alpha   90.00
_cell.angle_beta   90.00
_cell.angle_gamma   90.00
#
_symmetry.space_group_name_H-M   'P 1'
#
loop_
_entity.id
_entity.type
_entity.pdbx_description
1 polymer ?
#
loop_
_entity_poly.entity_id
_entity_poly.type
_entity_poly.pdbx_seq_one_letter_code
_entity_poly.pdbx_strand_id
1 'polypeptide(L)' 'MDGPHGYRIVVPGRPGAHAPQVMVVVYRSAETTPEGLAVYAGADGLRVTVHGEVACFLEPYPSGLAHPYGYAYPLAAA' A
#
# COMPACT_ATOMS: atom_id res chain seq x y z
N MET A 1 -8.61 17.90 3.73
CA MET A 1 -8.39 16.48 3.34
C MET A 1 -7.73 16.51 1.98
N ASP A 2 -6.41 16.52 1.93
CA ASP A 2 -5.63 16.55 0.69
C ASP A 2 -4.65 15.39 0.71
N GLY A 3 -4.86 14.44 -0.18
CA GLY A 3 -3.99 13.29 -0.38
C GLY A 3 -4.21 12.75 -1.78
N PRO A 4 -3.18 12.20 -2.45
CA PRO A 4 -3.30 11.55 -3.74
C PRO A 4 -4.50 10.61 -3.82
N HIS A 5 -5.15 10.56 -4.99
CA HIS A 5 -6.28 9.65 -5.21
C HIS A 5 -5.86 8.17 -5.25
N GLY A 6 -4.56 7.91 -5.49
CA GLY A 6 -3.99 6.57 -5.48
C GLY A 6 -2.47 6.60 -5.48
N TYR A 7 -1.88 5.41 -5.31
CA TYR A 7 -0.45 5.20 -5.25
C TYR A 7 -0.04 3.92 -6.00
N ARG A 8 1.19 3.91 -6.50
CA ARG A 8 1.90 2.70 -6.89
C ARG A 8 2.83 2.28 -5.75
N ILE A 9 2.59 1.11 -5.18
CA ILE A 9 3.28 0.57 -4.01
C ILE A 9 4.31 -0.47 -4.42
N VAL A 10 5.54 -0.33 -3.94
CA VAL A 10 6.53 -1.41 -4.00
C VAL A 10 6.21 -2.41 -2.91
N VAL A 11 5.86 -3.63 -3.29
CA VAL A 11 5.72 -4.75 -2.37
C VAL A 11 7.00 -5.58 -2.44
N PRO A 12 7.82 -5.59 -1.38
CA PRO A 12 9.06 -6.35 -1.36
C PRO A 12 8.78 -7.85 -1.37
N GLY A 13 9.61 -8.59 -2.11
CA GLY A 13 9.61 -10.04 -2.05
C GLY A 13 10.05 -10.56 -0.67
N ARG A 14 9.99 -11.88 -0.49
CA ARG A 14 10.36 -12.53 0.78
C ARG A 14 11.85 -12.32 1.10
N PRO A 15 12.21 -11.90 2.34
CA PRO A 15 13.60 -11.89 2.81
C PRO A 15 14.32 -13.22 2.55
N GLY A 16 15.59 -13.15 2.16
CA GLY A 16 16.42 -14.35 1.94
C GLY A 16 16.11 -15.12 0.65
N ALA A 17 15.10 -14.70 -0.11
CA ALA A 17 14.95 -15.05 -1.50
C ALA A 17 15.44 -13.87 -2.35
N HIS A 18 16.16 -14.12 -3.45
CA HIS A 18 16.27 -13.16 -4.55
C HIS A 18 14.90 -13.00 -5.25
N ALA A 19 13.85 -12.80 -4.47
CA ALA A 19 12.49 -12.70 -4.95
C ALA A 19 12.28 -11.30 -5.55
N PRO A 20 11.75 -11.20 -6.77
CA PRO A 20 11.50 -9.91 -7.39
C PRO A 20 10.47 -9.13 -6.57
N GLN A 21 10.71 -7.84 -6.42
CA GLN A 21 9.69 -6.90 -5.95
C GLN A 21 8.55 -6.83 -6.97
N VAL A 22 7.32 -6.64 -6.49
CA VAL A 22 6.15 -6.39 -7.36
C VAL A 22 5.60 -5.01 -7.10
N MET A 23 4.97 -4.43 -8.12
CA MET A 23 4.33 -3.11 -8.02
C MET A 23 2.82 -3.30 -7.99
N VAL A 24 2.17 -2.78 -6.95
CA VAL A 24 0.71 -2.87 -6.78
C VAL A 24 0.13 -1.46 -6.82
N VAL A 25 -0.93 -1.26 -7.59
CA VAL A 25 -1.66 0.01 -7.60
C VAL A 25 -2.78 -0.07 -6.57
N VAL A 26 -2.87 0.96 -5.73
CA VAL A 26 -3.92 1.12 -4.72
C VAL A 26 -4.62 2.45 -4.92
N TYR A 27 -5.92 2.47 -4.70
CA TYR A 27 -6.74 3.68 -4.76
C TYR A 27 -7.34 3.95 -3.40
N ARG A 28 -7.61 5.23 -3.13
CA ARG A 28 -8.26 5.65 -1.89
C ARG A 28 -9.62 4.98 -1.79
N SER A 29 -9.88 4.28 -0.69
CA SER A 29 -11.19 3.69 -0.41
C SER A 29 -12.06 4.66 0.40
N ALA A 30 -13.29 4.25 0.68
CA ALA A 30 -14.18 4.97 1.59
C ALA A 30 -13.86 4.70 3.07
N GLU A 31 -12.90 3.83 3.38
CA GLU A 31 -12.58 3.42 4.74
C GLU A 31 -11.55 4.34 5.39
N THR A 32 -11.66 4.47 6.71
CA THR A 32 -10.64 5.07 7.56
C THR A 32 -10.29 4.13 8.71
N THR A 33 -9.03 4.13 9.14
CA THR A 33 -8.62 3.41 10.35
C THR A 33 -9.24 4.06 11.60
N PRO A 34 -9.25 3.38 12.77
CA PRO A 34 -9.72 3.97 14.03
C PRO A 34 -8.99 5.27 14.42
N GLU A 35 -7.76 5.45 13.97
CA GLU A 35 -6.94 6.65 14.15
C GLU A 35 -7.27 7.76 13.13
N GLY A 36 -8.25 7.53 12.25
CA GLY A 36 -8.73 8.49 11.25
C GLY A 36 -7.87 8.53 9.98
N LEU A 37 -7.01 7.54 9.74
CA LEU A 37 -6.14 7.51 8.55
C LEU A 37 -6.89 6.96 7.35
N ALA A 38 -6.70 7.57 6.18
CA ALA A 38 -7.30 7.08 4.93
C ALA A 38 -6.71 5.73 4.52
N VAL A 39 -7.57 4.76 4.20
CA VAL A 39 -7.17 3.46 3.67
C VAL A 39 -7.12 3.52 2.16
N TYR A 40 -6.07 2.92 1.59
CA TYR A 40 -5.93 2.68 0.16
C TYR A 40 -5.97 1.18 -0.10
N ALA A 41 -6.76 0.76 -1.08
CA ALA A 41 -6.97 -0.64 -1.40
C ALA A 41 -6.62 -0.94 -2.86
N GLY A 42 -5.94 -2.06 -3.08
CA GLY A 42 -5.67 -2.63 -4.40
C GLY A 42 -6.66 -3.75 -4.75
N ALA A 43 -6.73 -4.11 -6.03
CA ALA A 43 -7.63 -5.15 -6.53
C ALA A 43 -7.36 -6.54 -5.89
N ASP A 44 -6.10 -6.83 -5.56
CA ASP A 44 -5.67 -8.11 -4.99
C ASP A 44 -5.85 -8.19 -3.45
N GLY A 45 -6.57 -7.23 -2.86
CA GLY A 45 -6.84 -7.19 -1.42
C GLY A 45 -5.74 -6.56 -0.56
N LEU A 46 -4.66 -6.04 -1.18
CA LEU A 46 -3.67 -5.23 -0.46
C LEU A 46 -4.34 -3.97 0.09
N ARG A 47 -4.24 -3.76 1.40
CA ARG A 47 -4.75 -2.57 2.11
C ARG A 47 -3.60 -1.87 2.81
N VAL A 48 -3.51 -0.55 2.65
CA VAL A 48 -2.41 0.26 3.20
C VAL A 48 -2.91 1.60 3.73
N THR A 49 -2.21 2.16 4.71
CA THR A 49 -2.17 3.62 4.92
C THR A 49 -0.88 4.17 4.31
N VAL A 50 -0.85 5.47 4.00
CA VAL A 50 0.35 6.12 3.45
C VAL A 50 0.72 7.34 4.28
N HIS A 51 1.98 7.41 4.68
CA HIS A 51 2.58 8.53 5.42
C HIS A 51 3.79 9.04 4.64
N GLY A 52 3.62 10.16 3.93
CA GLY A 52 4.62 10.64 2.98
C GLY A 52 4.80 9.63 1.83
N GLU A 53 5.98 9.03 1.74
CA GLU A 53 6.35 8.03 0.72
C GLU A 53 6.37 6.60 1.27
N VAL A 54 5.90 6.40 2.51
CA VAL A 54 5.88 5.08 3.15
C VAL A 54 4.45 4.54 3.16
N ALA A 55 4.25 3.38 2.56
CA ALA A 55 3.04 2.59 2.71
C ALA A 55 3.20 1.65 3.91
N CYS A 56 2.24 1.72 4.83
CA CYS A 56 2.11 0.82 5.97
C CYS A 56 0.99 -0.17 5.65
N PHE A 57 1.31 -1.45 5.57
CA PHE A 57 0.35 -2.48 5.20
C PHE A 57 -0.56 -2.80 6.38
N LEU A 58 -1.85 -3.03 6.10
CA LEU A 58 -2.86 -3.31 7.10
C LEU A 58 -3.16 -4.80 7.16
N GLU A 59 -3.35 -5.31 8.37
CA GLU A 59 -3.81 -6.67 8.58
C GLU A 59 -5.32 -6.81 8.22
N PRO A 60 -5.75 -8.00 7.77
CA PRO A 60 -4.93 -9.18 7.46
C PRO A 60 -4.09 -8.99 6.19
N TYR A 61 -2.84 -9.44 6.23
CA TYR A 61 -1.94 -9.32 5.09
C TYR A 61 -2.33 -10.28 3.96
N PRO A 62 -2.22 -9.85 2.68
CA PRO A 62 -2.30 -10.77 1.55
C PRO A 62 -1.23 -11.85 1.64
N SER A 63 -1.52 -13.02 1.06
CA SER A 63 -0.56 -14.13 1.01
C SER A 63 0.73 -13.72 0.30
N GLY A 64 1.88 -14.09 0.86
CA GLY A 64 3.20 -13.80 0.30
C GLY A 64 3.78 -12.43 0.68
N LEU A 65 3.01 -11.58 1.35
CA LEU A 65 3.51 -10.32 1.92
C LEU A 65 4.40 -10.61 3.13
N ALA A 66 5.70 -10.34 3.01
CA ALA A 66 6.71 -10.72 4.01
C ALA A 66 7.27 -9.55 4.82
N HIS A 67 6.86 -8.33 4.50
CA HIS A 67 7.25 -7.10 5.20
C HIS A 67 6.00 -6.27 5.46
N PRO A 68 5.95 -5.51 6.58
CA PRO A 68 4.80 -4.65 6.91
C PRO A 68 4.82 -3.29 6.21
N TYR A 69 5.88 -2.97 5.47
CA TYR A 69 6.05 -1.68 4.81
C TYR A 69 6.47 -1.82 3.35
N GLY A 70 6.12 -0.81 2.56
CA GLY A 70 6.55 -0.61 1.19
C GLY A 70 6.77 0.87 0.89
N TYR A 71 7.37 1.15 -0.27
CA TYR A 71 7.51 2.53 -0.74
C TYR A 71 6.31 2.90 -1.63
N ALA A 72 5.80 4.13 -1.47
CA ALA A 72 4.60 4.62 -2.13
C ALA A 72 4.94 5.77 -3.09
N TYR A 73 4.64 5.57 -4.38
CA TYR A 73 4.72 6.61 -5.40
C TYR A 73 3.32 7.16 -5.67
N PRO A 74 3.06 8.47 -5.50
CA PRO A 74 1.76 9.04 -5.80
C PRO A 74 1.44 8.89 -7.30
N LEU A 75 0.19 8.52 -7.62
CA LEU A 75 -0.28 8.58 -8.99
C LEU A 75 -0.54 10.04 -9.36
N ALA A 76 -0.12 10.45 -10.56
CA ALA A 76 -0.48 11.75 -11.11
C ALA A 76 -2.00 11.83 -11.25
N ALA A 77 -2.59 12.98 -10.89
CA ALA A 77 -4.00 13.23 -11.15
C ALA A 77 -4.28 13.08 -12.66
N ALA A 78 -5.37 12.37 -12.98
CA ALA A 78 -5.85 12.20 -14.35
C ALA A 78 -6.33 13.53 -14.94
#